data_AF-A0A401K6D8-F1
#
_entry.id   AF-A0A401K6D8-F1
#
_cell.length_a   1.000
_cell.length_b   1.000
_cell.length_c   1.000
_cell.angle_alpha   90.00
_cell.angle_beta   90.00
_cell.angle_gamma   90.00
#
_symmetry.space_group_name_H-M   'P 1'
#
loop_
_entity.id
_entity.type
_entity.pdbx_description
1 polymer ?
#
loop_
_entity_poly.entity_id
_entity_poly.type
_entity_poly.pdbx_seq_one_letter_code
_entity_poly.pdbx_strand_id
1 'polypeptide(L)'
;MAAAVRNHLTAPQLQSSRNHGSEYHGERRGEGVGVRAGNVSCHSQIDTDMSHANGRSGVRGRADCMRSSRIQGVSLVELMVTLAIVAILAVVATPSYVGLTQRTRLQAEASSLVNDLQFARSEAIKRGQPVSLCPSSNGTACNTTNTSNWEAGWIVFNDINGSGTTDSTSDVPLRVRAALPSGDTFRPTPAASAVTYNRDGFATNLTNGTVTMTLHTAAPVNDSATRCVAINIVGRQVVQKKGTGSCN
;
A
#
# COMPACT_ATOMS: atom_id res chain seq x y z
N MET A 1 -58.10 -4.13 -0.54
CA MET A 1 -57.44 -5.32 0.04
C MET A 1 -55.99 -4.93 0.29
N ALA A 2 -55.61 -4.20 1.34
CA ALA A 2 -55.58 -4.54 2.77
C ALA A 2 -54.72 -5.78 3.10
N ALA A 3 -53.75 -5.58 4.00
CA ALA A 3 -52.82 -6.53 4.65
C ALA A 3 -51.48 -6.78 3.91
N ALA A 4 -50.30 -6.77 4.55
CA ALA A 4 -49.93 -6.48 5.93
C ALA A 4 -48.43 -6.18 6.02
N VAL A 5 -48.11 -5.17 6.82
CA VAL A 5 -46.79 -4.84 7.37
C VAL A 5 -46.37 -5.96 8.35
N ARG A 6 -45.10 -6.39 8.31
CA ARG A 6 -44.48 -7.10 9.43
C ARG A 6 -43.03 -6.67 9.62
N ASN A 7 -42.86 -5.74 10.55
CA ASN A 7 -41.59 -5.36 11.16
C ASN A 7 -41.12 -6.50 12.07
N HIS A 8 -39.88 -6.97 11.90
CA HIS A 8 -39.18 -7.72 12.95
C HIS A 8 -38.05 -6.85 13.51
N LEU A 9 -38.38 -6.19 14.62
CA LEU A 9 -37.44 -5.64 15.58
C LEU A 9 -36.92 -6.80 16.44
N THR A 10 -35.61 -7.00 16.49
CA THR A 10 -34.95 -7.80 17.53
C THR A 10 -33.94 -6.91 18.25
N ALA A 11 -34.19 -6.76 19.55
CA ALA A 11 -33.45 -5.94 20.50
C ALA A 11 -32.02 -6.46 20.76
N PRO A 12 -31.11 -5.60 21.24
CA PRO A 12 -29.73 -5.95 21.56
C PRO A 12 -29.64 -6.70 22.91
N GLN A 13 -28.83 -7.75 22.96
CA GLN A 13 -28.47 -8.42 24.21
C GLN A 13 -27.35 -7.65 24.91
N LEU A 14 -27.69 -7.00 26.02
CA LEU A 14 -26.78 -6.58 27.08
C LEU A 14 -26.46 -7.81 27.93
N GLN A 15 -25.17 -8.20 28.03
CA GLN A 15 -24.72 -9.07 29.12
C GLN A 15 -23.83 -8.28 30.08
N SER A 16 -24.43 -8.08 31.24
CA SER A 16 -23.86 -7.66 32.50
C SER A 16 -23.13 -8.82 33.19
N SER A 17 -22.19 -8.46 34.05
CA SER A 17 -21.98 -9.08 35.37
C SER A 17 -20.80 -10.04 35.58
N ARG A 18 -19.95 -9.58 36.51
CA ARG A 18 -19.25 -10.31 37.61
C ARG A 18 -17.89 -10.96 37.35
N ASN A 19 -16.89 -10.22 37.85
CA ASN A 19 -15.85 -10.67 38.78
C ASN A 19 -15.95 -12.11 39.30
N HIS A 20 -14.89 -12.87 39.08
CA HIS A 20 -14.43 -13.93 39.97
C HIS A 20 -12.96 -13.69 40.28
N GLY A 21 -12.69 -13.33 41.53
CA GLY A 21 -11.38 -13.52 42.13
C GLY A 21 -11.19 -15.01 42.41
N SER A 22 -9.99 -15.50 42.11
CA SER A 22 -9.43 -16.67 42.77
C SER A 22 -7.98 -16.33 43.05
N GLU A 23 -7.71 -16.12 44.33
CA GLU A 23 -6.38 -16.26 44.92
C GLU A 23 -5.70 -17.52 44.38
N TYR A 24 -4.47 -17.35 43.91
CA TYR A 24 -3.48 -18.42 43.91
C TYR A 24 -2.40 -18.03 44.92
N HIS A 25 -2.56 -18.57 46.13
CA HIS A 25 -1.50 -18.67 47.12
C HIS A 25 -0.49 -19.71 46.61
N GLY A 26 0.63 -19.22 46.08
CA GLY A 26 1.77 -20.03 45.64
C GLY A 26 2.99 -19.72 46.50
N GLU A 27 3.13 -20.49 47.58
CA GLU A 27 4.26 -20.54 48.50
C GLU A 27 5.60 -20.70 47.73
N ARG A 28 6.32 -19.62 47.44
CA ARG A 28 7.70 -19.72 46.94
C ARG A 28 8.64 -19.95 48.10
N ARG A 29 9.00 -21.22 48.31
CA ARG A 29 10.23 -21.60 48.99
C ARG A 29 11.40 -20.88 48.32
N GLY A 30 12.07 -20.03 49.08
CA GLY A 30 13.31 -19.39 48.67
C GLY A 30 14.42 -20.42 48.54
N GLU A 31 14.67 -20.88 47.31
CA GLU A 31 15.99 -21.37 46.94
C GLU A 31 16.91 -20.15 46.83
N GLY A 32 17.93 -20.13 47.69
CA GLY A 32 18.95 -19.11 47.71
C GLY A 32 19.62 -19.03 46.34
N VAL A 33 19.29 -17.97 45.59
CA VAL A 33 20.05 -17.55 44.43
C VAL A 33 21.45 -17.22 44.93
N GLY A 34 22.39 -18.13 44.67
CA GLY A 34 23.81 -17.86 44.77
C GLY A 34 24.15 -16.74 43.80
N VAL A 35 24.10 -15.50 44.29
CA VAL A 35 24.68 -14.35 43.59
C VAL A 35 26.17 -14.61 43.57
N ARG A 36 26.68 -15.17 42.45
CA ARG A 36 28.10 -15.14 42.17
C ARG A 36 28.50 -13.66 42.18
N ALA A 37 29.23 -13.27 43.23
CA ALA A 37 29.88 -11.98 43.32
C ALA A 37 30.80 -11.85 42.09
N GLY A 38 30.32 -11.17 41.05
CA GLY A 38 31.18 -10.74 39.95
C GLY A 38 32.24 -9.81 40.52
N ASN A 39 33.50 -10.02 40.11
CA ASN A 39 34.66 -9.23 40.57
C ASN A 39 34.33 -7.74 40.71
N VAL A 40 34.11 -7.31 41.95
CA VAL A 40 34.05 -5.89 42.31
C VAL A 40 35.50 -5.46 42.47
N SER A 41 36.04 -4.74 41.49
CA SER A 41 37.33 -4.08 41.66
C SER A 41 37.06 -2.71 42.29
N CYS A 42 37.17 -2.63 43.62
CA CYS A 42 37.13 -1.37 44.34
C CYS A 42 38.49 -0.68 44.16
N HIS A 43 38.59 0.32 43.29
CA HIS A 43 39.72 1.24 43.35
C HIS A 43 39.49 2.19 44.53
N SER A 44 40.25 2.02 45.61
CA SER A 44 40.34 3.06 46.64
C SER A 44 41.31 4.12 46.13
N GLN A 45 40.80 5.21 45.56
CA GLN A 45 41.60 6.42 45.47
C GLN A 45 41.73 6.95 46.90
N ILE A 46 42.94 6.80 47.46
CA ILE A 46 43.33 7.55 48.66
C ILE A 46 43.72 8.92 48.13
N ASP A 47 42.79 9.89 48.22
CA ASP A 47 43.14 11.29 48.05
C ASP A 47 43.94 11.73 49.28
N THR A 48 45.27 11.67 49.20
CA THR A 48 46.13 12.40 50.14
C THR A 48 46.22 13.84 49.67
N ASP A 49 45.25 14.67 50.07
CA ASP A 49 45.48 16.11 50.11
C ASP A 49 46.11 16.48 51.45
N MET A 50 47.27 17.12 51.36
CA MET A 50 48.20 17.38 52.44
C MET A 50 48.19 18.88 52.69
N SER A 51 47.33 19.31 53.62
CA SER A 51 47.44 20.64 54.23
C SER A 51 46.96 20.61 55.68
N HIS A 52 47.92 20.72 56.61
CA HIS A 52 47.65 20.99 58.00
C HIS A 52 47.35 22.48 58.18
N ALA A 53 46.21 22.82 58.79
CA ALA A 53 46.19 23.42 60.12
C ALA A 53 44.74 23.71 60.55
N ASN A 54 44.35 23.07 61.66
CA ASN A 54 43.23 23.42 62.53
C ASN A 54 41.81 22.94 62.13
N GLY A 55 41.20 22.18 63.04
CA GLY A 55 39.74 22.05 63.15
C GLY A 55 39.07 20.91 62.39
N ARG A 56 38.85 19.78 63.11
CA ARG A 56 37.86 18.70 62.90
C ARG A 56 37.00 18.79 61.62
N SER A 57 37.24 17.89 60.67
CA SER A 57 36.25 17.52 59.65
C SER A 57 36.31 16.02 59.37
N GLY A 58 35.22 15.30 59.68
CA GLY A 58 35.09 13.88 59.43
C GLY A 58 34.60 13.63 58.00
N VAL A 59 35.47 13.07 57.16
CA VAL A 59 35.13 12.69 55.78
C VAL A 59 34.45 11.32 55.80
N ARG A 60 33.13 11.29 55.59
CA ARG A 60 32.41 10.06 55.24
C ARG A 60 32.50 9.87 53.73
N GLY A 61 33.54 9.18 53.27
CA GLY A 61 33.63 8.73 51.89
C GLY A 61 32.53 7.69 51.61
N ARG A 62 31.51 8.07 50.82
CA ARG A 62 30.60 7.11 50.20
C ARG A 62 31.29 6.58 48.95
N ALA A 63 31.64 5.30 48.95
CA ALA A 63 32.11 4.62 47.76
C ALA A 63 30.91 4.33 46.84
N ASP A 64 30.75 5.10 45.77
CA ASP A 64 29.84 4.77 44.69
C ASP A 64 30.48 3.71 43.79
N CYS A 65 30.07 2.45 43.97
CA CYS A 65 30.50 1.34 43.12
C CYS A 65 29.74 1.39 41.79
N MET A 66 30.35 1.94 40.74
CA MET A 66 29.83 1.75 39.37
C MET A 66 29.98 0.27 38.97
N ARG A 67 28.84 -0.41 38.79
CA ARG A 67 28.81 -1.76 38.19
C ARG A 67 29.32 -1.68 36.76
N SER A 68 30.51 -2.22 36.51
CA SER A 68 30.94 -2.54 35.15
C SER A 68 30.13 -3.73 34.64
N SER A 69 29.13 -3.47 33.79
CA SER A 69 28.46 -4.52 33.03
C SER A 69 29.43 -5.04 31.98
N ARG A 70 29.94 -6.26 32.14
CA ARG A 70 30.70 -6.92 31.08
C ARG A 70 29.77 -7.13 29.89
N ILE A 71 30.14 -6.58 28.73
CA ILE A 71 29.48 -6.89 27.47
C ILE A 71 29.80 -8.36 27.16
N GLN A 72 28.77 -9.21 27.11
CA GLN A 72 28.92 -10.59 26.66
C GLN A 72 29.00 -10.59 25.13
N GLY A 73 30.04 -11.24 24.58
CA GLY A 73 30.23 -11.38 23.13
C GLY A 73 29.55 -12.63 22.58
N VAL A 74 29.17 -12.57 21.29
CA VAL A 74 28.58 -13.68 20.53
C VAL A 74 29.68 -14.60 20.00
N SER A 75 29.45 -15.92 19.97
CA SER A 75 30.42 -16.88 19.39
C SER A 75 30.45 -16.79 17.86
N LEU A 76 31.61 -17.08 17.25
CA LEU A 76 31.73 -17.20 15.79
C LEU A 76 30.77 -18.26 15.24
N VAL A 77 30.62 -19.38 15.95
CA VAL A 77 29.69 -20.46 15.56
C VAL A 77 28.24 -19.98 15.65
N GLU A 78 27.89 -19.20 16.66
CA GLU A 78 26.54 -18.64 16.82
C GLU A 78 26.22 -17.66 15.69
N LEU A 79 27.18 -16.80 15.32
CA LEU A 79 27.04 -15.92 14.16
C LEU A 79 26.83 -16.73 12.86
N MET A 80 27.59 -17.81 12.65
CA MET A 80 27.41 -18.66 11.46
C MET A 80 26.04 -19.35 11.41
N VAL A 81 25.55 -19.85 12.55
CA VAL A 81 24.22 -20.47 12.63
C VAL A 81 23.13 -19.42 12.38
N THR A 82 23.23 -18.22 12.95
CA THR A 82 22.24 -17.16 12.71
C THR A 82 22.21 -16.73 11.24
N LEU A 83 23.37 -16.56 10.60
CA LEU A 83 23.45 -16.25 9.17
C LEU A 83 22.87 -17.36 8.29
N ALA A 84 23.12 -18.63 8.64
CA ALA A 84 22.54 -19.77 7.93
C ALA A 84 21.00 -19.75 8.00
N ILE A 85 20.42 -19.47 9.17
CA ILE A 85 18.96 -19.35 9.35
C ILE A 85 18.41 -18.17 8.54
N VAL A 86 19.05 -17.01 8.60
CA VAL A 86 18.64 -15.82 7.83
C VAL A 86 18.65 -16.10 6.32
N ALA A 87 19.68 -16.79 5.82
CA ALA A 87 19.78 -17.15 4.41
C ALA A 87 18.61 -18.06 3.96
N ILE A 88 18.26 -19.07 4.77
CA ILE A 88 17.12 -19.96 4.47
C ILE A 88 15.81 -19.17 4.43
N LEU A 89 15.59 -18.29 5.41
CA LEU A 89 14.38 -17.47 5.48
C LEU A 89 14.26 -16.49 4.30
N ALA A 90 15.38 -15.90 3.87
CA ALA A 90 15.40 -14.98 2.74
C ALA A 90 14.96 -15.65 1.42
N VAL A 91 15.38 -16.90 1.19
CA VAL A 91 14.99 -17.67 0.00
C VAL A 91 13.47 -17.92 -0.01
N VAL A 92 12.88 -18.28 1.13
CA VAL A 92 11.44 -18.55 1.25
C VAL A 92 10.60 -17.27 1.15
N ALA A 93 11.10 -16.13 1.61
CA ALA A 93 10.37 -14.86 1.62
C ALA A 93 10.29 -14.18 0.24
N THR A 94 11.30 -14.37 -0.62
CA THR A 94 11.44 -13.70 -1.93
C THR A 94 10.21 -13.82 -2.85
N PRO A 95 9.64 -15.01 -3.13
CA PRO A 95 8.49 -15.13 -4.06
C PRO A 95 7.24 -14.38 -3.56
N SER A 96 7.00 -14.37 -2.25
CA SER A 96 5.87 -13.65 -1.65
C SER A 96 6.01 -12.13 -1.82
N TYR A 97 7.24 -11.61 -1.72
CA TYR A 97 7.53 -10.20 -1.93
C TYR A 97 7.28 -9.78 -3.38
N VAL A 98 7.73 -10.57 -4.37
CA VAL A 98 7.48 -10.29 -5.80
C VAL A 98 5.98 -10.27 -6.12
N GLY A 99 5.20 -11.20 -5.58
CA GLY A 99 3.75 -11.20 -5.78
C GLY A 99 3.05 -9.99 -5.16
N LEU A 100 3.53 -9.52 -4.00
CA LEU A 100 3.00 -8.32 -3.36
C LEU A 100 3.32 -7.05 -4.18
N THR A 101 4.56 -6.89 -4.64
CA THR A 101 4.97 -5.71 -5.42
C THR A 101 4.25 -5.62 -6.77
N GLN A 102 4.02 -6.76 -7.43
CA GLN A 102 3.20 -6.80 -8.65
C GLN A 102 1.75 -6.37 -8.40
N ARG A 103 1.14 -6.83 -7.29
CA ARG A 103 -0.23 -6.46 -6.91
C ARG A 103 -0.37 -4.98 -6.58
N THR A 104 0.60 -4.40 -5.87
CA THR A 104 0.57 -2.97 -5.51
C THR A 104 0.80 -2.10 -6.75
N ARG A 105 1.71 -2.51 -7.65
CA ARG A 105 1.94 -1.84 -8.94
C ARG A 105 0.69 -1.82 -9.80
N LEU A 106 0.12 -2.98 -10.14
CA LEU A 106 -1.08 -3.05 -10.99
C LEU A 106 -2.29 -2.34 -10.37
N GLN A 107 -2.41 -2.36 -9.03
CA GLN A 107 -3.43 -1.58 -8.32
C GLN A 107 -3.21 -0.08 -8.51
N ALA A 108 -1.97 0.40 -8.40
CA ALA A 108 -1.64 1.81 -8.61
C ALA A 108 -1.90 2.24 -10.06
N GLU A 109 -1.53 1.42 -11.04
CA GLU A 109 -1.76 1.67 -12.47
C GLU A 109 -3.26 1.76 -12.79
N ALA A 110 -4.04 0.77 -12.33
CA ALA A 110 -5.50 0.78 -12.49
C ALA A 110 -6.15 2.01 -11.82
N SER A 111 -5.72 2.34 -10.60
CA SER A 111 -6.20 3.53 -9.87
C SER A 111 -5.82 4.82 -10.59
N SER A 112 -4.67 4.84 -11.26
CA SER A 112 -4.22 5.99 -12.03
C SER A 112 -5.12 6.24 -13.25
N LEU A 113 -5.54 5.18 -13.96
CA LEU A 113 -6.53 5.32 -15.03
C LEU A 113 -7.88 5.79 -14.48
N VAL A 114 -8.33 5.23 -13.36
CA VAL A 114 -9.57 5.70 -12.70
C VAL A 114 -9.51 7.19 -12.38
N ASN A 115 -8.38 7.69 -11.89
CA ASN A 115 -8.18 9.11 -11.61
C ASN A 115 -8.23 9.96 -12.89
N ASP A 116 -7.67 9.48 -14.01
CA ASP A 116 -7.75 10.18 -15.30
C ASP A 116 -9.17 10.18 -15.87
N LEU A 117 -9.89 9.07 -15.76
CA LEU A 117 -11.29 8.96 -16.18
C LEU A 117 -12.18 9.90 -15.37
N GLN A 118 -11.97 9.98 -14.05
CA GLN A 118 -12.68 10.93 -13.19
C GLN A 118 -12.34 12.37 -13.53
N PHE A 119 -11.07 12.66 -13.82
CA PHE A 119 -10.62 13.98 -14.27
C PHE A 119 -11.32 14.36 -15.57
N ALA A 120 -11.27 13.50 -16.59
CA ALA A 120 -11.92 13.72 -17.88
C ALA A 120 -13.43 13.95 -17.74
N ARG A 121 -14.12 13.10 -16.96
CA ARG A 121 -15.54 13.26 -16.69
C ARG A 121 -15.85 14.60 -16.03
N SER A 122 -15.07 14.99 -15.03
CA SER A 122 -15.24 16.27 -14.34
C SER A 122 -14.99 17.45 -15.29
N GLU A 123 -14.01 17.31 -16.18
CA GLU A 123 -13.65 18.36 -17.12
C GLU A 123 -14.69 18.54 -18.23
N ALA A 124 -15.29 17.45 -18.71
CA ALA A 124 -16.41 17.52 -19.65
C ALA A 124 -17.61 18.27 -19.05
N ILE A 125 -17.93 18.00 -17.78
CA ILE A 125 -19.00 18.68 -17.05
C ILE A 125 -18.65 20.16 -16.85
N LYS A 126 -17.44 20.47 -16.37
CA LYS A 126 -17.00 21.86 -16.11
C LYS A 126 -16.97 22.73 -17.36
N ARG A 127 -16.55 22.16 -18.50
CA ARG A 127 -16.45 22.89 -19.78
C ARG A 127 -17.75 22.89 -20.58
N GLY A 128 -18.70 22.01 -20.26
CA GLY A 128 -19.91 21.82 -21.07
C GLY A 128 -19.65 21.21 -22.45
N GLN A 129 -18.47 20.62 -22.66
CA GLN A 129 -17.97 20.07 -23.93
C GLN A 129 -17.44 18.65 -23.74
N PRO A 130 -17.41 17.81 -24.79
CA PRO A 130 -16.87 16.46 -24.64
C PRO A 130 -15.37 16.46 -24.32
N VAL A 131 -14.95 15.50 -23.50
CA VAL A 131 -13.54 15.27 -23.14
C VAL A 131 -13.26 13.78 -23.31
N SER A 132 -12.18 13.47 -24.01
CA SER A 132 -11.83 12.12 -24.38
C SER A 132 -10.50 11.70 -23.77
N LEU A 133 -10.39 10.40 -23.52
CA LEU A 133 -9.12 9.74 -23.28
C LEU A 133 -8.84 8.77 -24.41
N CYS A 134 -7.61 8.73 -24.89
CA CYS A 134 -7.19 7.76 -25.91
C CYS A 134 -5.74 7.33 -25.66
N PRO A 135 -5.34 6.13 -26.12
CA PRO A 135 -3.95 5.72 -26.12
C PRO A 135 -3.09 6.70 -26.90
N SER A 136 -1.93 7.03 -26.37
CA SER A 136 -1.00 7.95 -27.01
C SER A 136 0.43 7.58 -26.62
N SER A 137 1.24 7.33 -27.64
CA SER A 137 2.67 7.02 -27.50
C SER A 137 3.56 8.27 -27.53
N ASN A 138 3.05 9.39 -28.04
CA ASN A 138 3.80 10.65 -28.18
C ASN A 138 3.36 11.74 -27.20
N GLY A 139 2.27 11.53 -26.46
CA GLY A 139 1.74 12.48 -25.48
C GLY A 139 1.05 13.71 -26.08
N THR A 140 0.87 13.77 -27.40
CA THR A 140 0.26 14.91 -28.09
C THR A 140 -0.94 14.53 -28.94
N ALA A 141 -0.97 13.31 -29.47
CA ALA A 141 -2.05 12.82 -30.31
C ALA A 141 -2.45 11.39 -29.96
N CYS A 142 -3.71 11.04 -30.26
CA CYS A 142 -4.17 9.66 -30.18
C CYS A 142 -3.39 8.76 -31.15
N ASN A 143 -3.13 7.53 -30.73
CA ASN A 143 -2.52 6.51 -31.57
C ASN A 143 -3.47 6.19 -32.75
N THR A 144 -2.96 6.29 -33.97
CA THR A 144 -3.70 5.94 -35.20
C THR A 144 -3.52 4.47 -35.60
N THR A 145 -2.50 3.82 -35.05
CA THR A 145 -2.24 2.38 -35.16
C THR A 145 -2.18 1.78 -33.76
N ASN A 146 -2.52 0.50 -33.61
CA ASN A 146 -2.63 -0.13 -32.28
C ASN A 146 -3.51 0.70 -31.34
N THR A 147 -4.69 1.11 -31.83
CA THR A 147 -5.57 2.08 -31.16
C THR A 147 -6.08 1.61 -29.80
N SER A 148 -5.96 0.32 -29.49
CA SER A 148 -6.31 -0.28 -28.18
C SER A 148 -5.10 -0.53 -27.28
N ASN A 149 -3.93 0.05 -27.60
CA ASN A 149 -2.69 -0.14 -26.84
C ASN A 149 -2.54 0.89 -25.72
N TRP A 150 -3.25 0.68 -24.60
CA TRP A 150 -3.24 1.60 -23.47
C TRP A 150 -1.98 1.54 -22.61
N GLU A 151 -1.15 0.48 -22.69
CA GLU A 151 0.13 0.47 -21.97
C GLU A 151 1.19 1.40 -22.60
N ALA A 152 0.99 1.84 -23.85
CA ALA A 152 1.84 2.85 -24.49
C ALA A 152 1.72 4.23 -23.82
N GLY A 153 0.76 4.40 -22.90
CA GLY A 153 0.38 5.68 -22.32
C GLY A 153 -0.94 6.17 -22.93
N TRP A 154 -1.47 7.24 -22.36
CA TRP A 154 -2.71 7.86 -22.81
C TRP A 154 -2.69 9.36 -22.53
N ILE A 155 -3.53 10.07 -23.26
CA ILE A 155 -3.80 11.48 -23.03
C ILE A 155 -5.26 11.69 -22.70
N VAL A 156 -5.53 12.75 -21.96
CA VAL A 156 -6.86 13.35 -21.79
C VAL A 156 -6.86 14.65 -22.55
N PHE A 157 -7.86 14.90 -23.39
CA PHE A 157 -7.93 16.09 -24.24
C PHE A 157 -9.38 16.60 -24.35
N ASN A 158 -9.55 17.89 -24.58
CA ASN A 158 -10.86 18.41 -24.99
C ASN A 158 -11.15 17.89 -26.41
N ASP A 159 -12.33 17.31 -26.59
CA ASP A 159 -12.74 16.66 -27.84
C ASP A 159 -13.99 17.40 -28.35
N ILE A 160 -13.77 18.58 -28.93
CA ILE A 160 -14.87 19.52 -29.21
C ILE A 160 -15.86 18.91 -30.21
N ASN A 161 -15.35 18.13 -31.16
CA ASN A 161 -16.13 17.47 -32.19
C ASN A 161 -16.69 16.09 -31.76
N GLY A 162 -16.27 15.55 -30.60
CA GLY A 162 -16.70 14.27 -30.06
C GLY A 162 -16.22 13.05 -30.86
N SER A 163 -15.11 13.18 -31.59
CA SER A 163 -14.60 12.17 -32.52
C SER A 163 -13.85 11.03 -31.82
N GLY A 164 -13.43 11.21 -30.57
CA GLY A 164 -12.59 10.25 -29.85
C GLY A 164 -11.16 10.16 -30.39
N THR A 165 -10.74 11.09 -31.23
CA THR A 165 -9.37 11.23 -31.71
C THR A 165 -8.96 12.69 -31.60
N THR A 166 -7.68 12.97 -31.37
CA THR A 166 -7.18 14.34 -31.43
C THR A 166 -7.15 14.81 -32.88
N ASP A 167 -7.91 15.84 -33.20
CA ASP A 167 -7.66 16.69 -34.37
C ASP A 167 -6.77 17.88 -33.98
N SER A 168 -5.81 18.22 -34.84
CA SER A 168 -4.84 19.28 -34.52
C SER A 168 -5.43 20.70 -34.56
N THR A 169 -6.71 20.87 -34.92
CA THR A 169 -7.29 22.19 -35.20
C THR A 169 -8.03 22.75 -33.98
N SER A 170 -8.52 21.89 -33.08
CA SER A 170 -9.28 22.33 -31.91
C SER A 170 -9.04 21.53 -30.62
N ASP A 171 -8.37 20.38 -30.71
CA ASP A 171 -8.12 19.53 -29.56
C ASP A 171 -6.75 19.80 -28.92
N VAL A 172 -6.75 19.92 -27.60
CA VAL A 172 -5.57 20.21 -26.79
C VAL A 172 -5.43 19.17 -25.68
N PRO A 173 -4.24 18.56 -25.51
CA PRO A 173 -3.97 17.69 -24.37
C PRO A 173 -4.10 18.46 -23.04
N LEU A 174 -4.96 17.97 -22.16
CA LEU A 174 -5.19 18.49 -20.81
C LEU A 174 -4.36 17.74 -19.76
N ARG A 175 -4.09 16.45 -20.01
CA ARG A 175 -3.25 15.62 -19.15
C ARG A 175 -2.59 14.51 -19.97
N VAL A 176 -1.33 14.23 -19.67
CA VAL A 176 -0.54 13.21 -20.37
C VAL A 176 -0.06 12.17 -19.37
N ARG A 177 -0.17 10.90 -19.74
CA ARG A 177 0.39 9.77 -19.00
C ARG A 177 1.37 9.03 -19.88
N ALA A 178 2.59 8.88 -19.38
CA ALA A 178 3.61 8.08 -20.02
C ALA A 178 3.22 6.60 -20.05
N ALA A 179 3.92 5.84 -20.89
CA ALA A 179 3.79 4.39 -20.96
C ALA A 179 3.93 3.74 -19.58
N LEU A 180 3.22 2.63 -19.38
CA LEU A 180 3.32 1.86 -18.15
C LEU A 180 4.75 1.33 -17.99
N PRO A 181 5.37 1.51 -16.81
CA PRO A 181 6.66 0.90 -16.55
C PRO A 181 6.52 -0.62 -16.59
N SER A 182 7.59 -1.33 -16.96
CA SER A 182 7.74 -2.80 -16.80
C SER A 182 7.02 -3.76 -17.76
N GLY A 183 6.60 -3.34 -18.96
CA GLY A 183 6.09 -4.28 -19.98
C GLY A 183 4.74 -4.93 -19.62
N ASP A 184 4.08 -4.40 -18.59
CA ASP A 184 2.71 -4.73 -18.24
C ASP A 184 1.78 -4.33 -19.40
N THR A 185 0.71 -5.08 -19.58
CA THR A 185 -0.22 -4.85 -20.70
C THR A 185 -1.52 -4.28 -20.19
N PHE A 186 -2.10 -3.35 -20.96
CA PHE A 186 -3.37 -2.73 -20.63
C PHE A 186 -4.28 -2.78 -21.85
N ARG A 187 -5.27 -3.67 -21.80
CA ARG A 187 -6.08 -4.03 -22.97
C ARG A 187 -7.58 -3.84 -22.72
N PRO A 188 -8.29 -3.06 -23.54
CA PRO A 188 -9.74 -2.92 -23.49
C PRO A 188 -10.43 -4.17 -24.06
N THR A 189 -11.51 -4.61 -23.41
CA THR A 189 -12.48 -5.56 -23.94
C THR A 189 -13.91 -5.03 -23.73
N PRO A 190 -14.71 -4.84 -24.80
CA PRO A 190 -14.33 -4.90 -26.22
C PRO A 190 -13.24 -3.87 -26.56
N ALA A 191 -12.59 -4.03 -27.72
CA ALA A 191 -11.58 -3.10 -28.18
C ALA A 191 -12.12 -1.67 -28.20
N ALA A 192 -11.36 -0.73 -27.65
CA ALA A 192 -11.76 0.67 -27.51
C ALA A 192 -10.55 1.58 -27.77
N SER A 193 -10.70 2.45 -28.77
CA SER A 193 -9.70 3.46 -29.13
C SER A 193 -9.76 4.71 -28.28
N ALA A 194 -10.89 4.94 -27.61
CA ALA A 194 -11.09 6.06 -26.71
C ALA A 194 -12.19 5.76 -25.68
N VAL A 195 -12.20 6.56 -24.62
CA VAL A 195 -13.34 6.72 -23.72
C VAL A 195 -13.69 8.20 -23.68
N THR A 196 -14.88 8.55 -24.17
CA THR A 196 -15.35 9.94 -24.28
C THR A 196 -16.43 10.19 -23.25
N TYR A 197 -16.34 11.32 -22.54
CA TYR A 197 -17.38 11.81 -21.66
C TYR A 197 -18.07 13.02 -22.26
N ASN A 198 -19.41 13.06 -22.22
CA ASN A 198 -20.18 14.23 -22.62
C ASN A 198 -20.35 15.22 -21.45
N ARG A 199 -21.02 16.36 -21.71
CA ARG A 199 -21.25 17.42 -20.72
C ARG A 199 -22.06 17.00 -19.48
N ASP A 200 -22.82 15.91 -19.58
CA ASP A 200 -23.62 15.37 -18.48
C ASP A 200 -22.82 14.32 -17.67
N GLY A 201 -21.59 14.03 -18.08
CA GLY A 201 -20.71 13.06 -17.46
C GLY A 201 -21.02 11.60 -17.83
N PHE A 202 -21.82 11.37 -18.88
CA PHE A 202 -22.04 10.05 -19.43
C PHE A 202 -20.91 9.66 -20.39
N ALA A 203 -20.53 8.39 -20.34
CA ALA A 203 -19.56 7.84 -21.27
C ALA A 203 -20.26 7.48 -22.58
N THR A 204 -19.79 8.03 -23.69
CA THR A 204 -20.35 7.83 -25.03
C THR A 204 -19.49 6.87 -25.84
N ASN A 205 -20.06 6.33 -26.93
CA ASN A 205 -19.35 5.46 -27.88
C ASN A 205 -18.75 4.17 -27.27
N LEU A 206 -19.28 3.71 -26.12
CA LEU A 206 -18.93 2.42 -25.56
C LEU A 206 -19.68 1.31 -26.30
N THR A 207 -18.95 0.47 -27.02
CA THR A 207 -19.50 -0.76 -27.64
C THR A 207 -20.18 -1.61 -26.57
N ASN A 208 -21.44 -2.01 -26.80
CA ASN A 208 -22.27 -2.73 -25.83
C ASN A 208 -22.52 -2.02 -24.48
N GLY A 209 -22.26 -0.71 -24.41
CA GLY A 209 -22.52 0.12 -23.22
C GLY A 209 -21.56 -0.09 -22.05
N THR A 210 -20.51 -0.90 -22.22
CA THR A 210 -19.48 -1.12 -21.21
C THR A 210 -18.15 -1.43 -21.86
N VAL A 211 -17.06 -1.03 -21.22
CA VAL A 211 -15.71 -1.48 -21.57
C VAL A 211 -14.97 -1.89 -20.30
N THR A 212 -14.24 -2.98 -20.37
CA THR A 212 -13.38 -3.47 -19.28
C THR A 212 -11.94 -3.35 -19.72
N MET A 213 -11.18 -2.51 -19.05
CA MET A 213 -9.76 -2.32 -19.29
C MET A 213 -9.00 -3.30 -18.39
N THR A 214 -8.38 -4.33 -18.96
CA THR A 214 -7.69 -5.38 -18.20
C THR A 214 -6.18 -5.11 -18.16
N LEU A 215 -5.60 -5.15 -16.96
CA LEU A 215 -4.17 -4.99 -16.72
C LEU A 215 -3.56 -6.35 -16.32
N HIS A 216 -2.53 -6.77 -17.05
CA HIS A 216 -1.73 -7.94 -16.70
C HIS A 216 -0.27 -7.55 -16.47
N THR A 217 0.40 -8.34 -15.63
CA THR A 217 1.86 -8.28 -15.55
C THR A 217 2.49 -8.67 -16.89
N ALA A 218 3.69 -8.17 -17.16
CA ALA A 218 4.55 -8.74 -18.19
C ALA A 218 4.67 -10.27 -18.03
N ALA A 219 4.83 -10.99 -19.15
CA ALA A 219 4.84 -12.45 -19.15
C ALA A 219 5.93 -13.02 -18.21
N PRO A 220 5.61 -14.04 -17.39
CA PRO A 220 4.32 -14.71 -17.28
C PRO A 220 3.27 -13.90 -16.51
N VAL A 221 2.00 -14.03 -16.91
CA VAL A 221 0.88 -13.33 -16.28
C VAL A 221 0.67 -13.84 -14.85
N ASN A 222 0.63 -12.92 -13.88
CA ASN A 222 0.21 -13.19 -12.51
C ASN A 222 -1.25 -12.80 -12.31
N ASP A 223 -2.12 -13.80 -12.40
CA ASP A 223 -3.57 -13.67 -12.22
C ASP A 223 -4.01 -13.07 -10.88
N SER A 224 -3.24 -13.29 -9.82
CA SER A 224 -3.53 -12.69 -8.52
C SER A 224 -3.23 -11.18 -8.49
N ALA A 225 -2.33 -10.73 -9.36
CA ALA A 225 -1.97 -9.33 -9.51
C ALA A 225 -2.88 -8.62 -10.53
N THR A 226 -3.47 -9.33 -11.49
CA THR A 226 -4.41 -8.79 -12.48
C THR A 226 -5.49 -7.90 -11.87
N ARG A 227 -5.72 -6.76 -12.52
CA ARG A 227 -6.75 -5.79 -12.19
C ARG A 227 -7.51 -5.42 -13.45
N CYS A 228 -8.77 -5.05 -13.28
CA CYS A 228 -9.53 -4.47 -14.38
C CYS A 228 -10.19 -3.17 -13.95
N VAL A 229 -10.42 -2.27 -14.91
CA VAL A 229 -11.24 -1.08 -14.74
C VAL A 229 -12.46 -1.22 -15.64
N ALA A 230 -13.62 -1.48 -15.03
CA ALA A 230 -14.89 -1.55 -15.74
C ALA A 230 -15.55 -0.18 -15.79
N ILE A 231 -15.96 0.26 -16.98
CA ILE A 231 -16.56 1.57 -17.26
C ILE A 231 -17.88 1.33 -18.00
N ASN A 232 -18.96 1.98 -17.58
CA ASN A 232 -20.26 1.89 -18.24
C ASN A 232 -20.74 3.26 -18.77
N ILE A 233 -21.86 3.25 -19.50
CA ILE A 233 -22.43 4.47 -20.10
C ILE A 233 -22.77 5.57 -19.09
N VAL A 234 -23.05 5.24 -17.82
CA VAL A 234 -23.33 6.27 -16.80
C VAL A 234 -22.05 6.93 -16.27
N GLY A 235 -20.90 6.58 -16.85
CA GLY A 235 -19.58 7.09 -16.51
C GLY A 235 -19.05 6.58 -15.17
N ARG A 236 -19.56 5.43 -14.68
CA ARG A 236 -19.07 4.80 -13.46
C ARG A 236 -17.87 3.92 -13.80
N GLN A 237 -16.73 4.21 -13.18
CA GLN A 237 -15.54 3.37 -13.22
C GLN A 237 -15.37 2.60 -11.90
N VAL A 238 -15.05 1.31 -11.99
CA VAL A 238 -14.78 0.45 -10.82
C VAL A 238 -13.55 -0.38 -11.09
N VAL A 239 -12.62 -0.39 -10.12
CA VAL A 239 -11.49 -1.32 -10.12
C VAL A 239 -11.96 -2.68 -9.61
N GLN A 240 -11.69 -3.74 -10.36
CA GLN A 240 -12.07 -5.12 -10.09
C GLN A 240 -10.82 -6.00 -10.00
N LYS A 241 -10.91 -7.07 -9.21
CA LYS A 241 -9.90 -8.14 -9.18
C LYS A 241 -10.27 -9.20 -10.21
N LYS A 242 -9.29 -9.99 -10.68
CA LYS A 242 -9.58 -11.14 -11.54
C LYS A 242 -10.63 -12.07 -10.90
N GLY A 243 -11.58 -12.54 -11.71
CA GLY A 243 -12.71 -13.38 -11.29
C GLY A 243 -13.90 -12.60 -10.70
N THR A 244 -13.90 -11.26 -10.75
CA THR A 244 -15.02 -10.44 -10.24
C THR A 244 -15.60 -9.53 -11.31
N GLY A 245 -16.93 -9.44 -11.39
CA GLY A 245 -17.61 -8.57 -12.34
C GLY A 245 -17.32 -8.96 -13.79
N SER A 246 -16.76 -8.02 -14.57
CA SER A 246 -16.37 -8.24 -15.96
C SER A 246 -14.88 -8.56 -16.11
N CYS A 247 -14.15 -8.66 -14.99
CA CYS A 247 -12.72 -8.96 -14.96
C CYS A 247 -12.48 -10.47 -14.97
N ASN A 248 -12.45 -11.07 -16.16
CA ASN A 248 -12.22 -12.51 -16.36
C ASN A 248 -10.76 -12.82 -16.74
#